data_AF-A0A9N8EMA3-F1
#
_entry.id   AF-A0A9N8EMA3-F1
#
_cell.length_a   1.000
_cell.length_b   1.000
_cell.length_c   1.000
_cell.angle_alpha   90.00
_cell.angle_beta   90.00
_cell.angle_gamma   90.00
#
_symmetry.space_group_name_H-M   'P 1'
#
loop_
_entity.id
_entity.type
_entity.pdbx_description
1 polymer ?
#
loop_
_entity_poly.entity_id
_entity_poly.type
_entity_poly.pdbx_seq_one_letter_code
_entity_poly.pdbx_strand_id
1 'polypeptide(L)'
;MTIASDKQQDSLVATARPECELPAAHRPGRRGPRKALKAARLLMARRKLGAIIRDETPQQEPSMSHPLSNDLELNPPRYLHLLRQNPVLARDRFRRTVGLWGDEFSIYPLVFTIEIGASLEIIREVFEMNPEALSQPVSPLEGDYPLHLACSQLSKSSVPVVIFLAQAYADAVKMPDLDDFLPLHRLLRRPQRCVTLHEVHTLLDIFPQSMKVECVFGLPLLLALNCEQTKRDVLHCLIARFPKDVTDLQLGERVVTPLNNDNARRQRGELISRRRMYGSMTLEHARLISKIFPQIRTLCCTPQQWSERAFVHFMVELYHQNELLELDLHLPPNLLSRDDFACSTIQQLLRQNKSLQRLAIDFGAPDHAFSSTPDLSGTERCLHYLGMGLCQNQTLRSCHVAKNLITSFEAQVFTKALWKPLTKVLVEQNATLECICIPHVEKEAELPLEGQRVQFWTRLNRFGRAKARNPRVTLNDFVDVVIAAVTTNRNADGDCSCYGELTKLQLQNVLFGLLQECPSRWSYCHL
;
A
#
# COMPACT_ATOMS: atom_id res chain seq x y z
N MET A 1 20.01 -41.85 -6.15
CA MET A 1 19.11 -41.37 -5.08
C MET A 1 17.80 -41.02 -5.77
N THR A 2 16.90 -41.98 -5.76
CA THR A 2 15.71 -42.02 -6.63
C THR A 2 14.53 -42.15 -5.67
N ILE A 3 13.72 -41.10 -5.52
CA ILE A 3 12.55 -41.13 -4.64
C ILE A 3 11.37 -41.59 -5.49
N ALA A 4 10.97 -42.84 -5.25
CA ALA A 4 9.80 -43.48 -5.84
C ALA A 4 8.52 -43.00 -5.14
N SER A 5 7.48 -42.84 -5.95
CA SER A 5 6.11 -42.52 -5.57
C SER A 5 5.38 -43.78 -5.11
N ASP A 6 4.89 -43.80 -3.86
CA ASP A 6 3.89 -44.77 -3.42
C ASP A 6 2.50 -44.12 -3.38
N LYS A 7 1.68 -44.50 -4.36
CA LYS A 7 0.22 -44.36 -4.32
C LYS A 7 -0.35 -45.71 -3.92
N GLN A 8 -0.74 -45.87 -2.66
CA GLN A 8 -1.56 -46.99 -2.23
C GLN A 8 -3.03 -46.75 -2.58
N GLN A 9 -3.54 -47.60 -3.47
CA GLN A 9 -4.94 -47.91 -3.67
C GLN A 9 -5.44 -48.70 -2.46
N ASP A 10 -6.45 -48.18 -1.75
CA ASP A 10 -7.23 -48.98 -0.82
C ASP A 10 -8.56 -49.40 -1.44
N SER A 11 -8.77 -50.71 -1.34
CA SER A 11 -9.81 -51.51 -1.94
C SER A 11 -11.15 -51.42 -1.20
N LEU A 12 -12.20 -51.44 -2.01
CA LEU A 12 -13.59 -51.68 -1.64
C LEU A 12 -13.77 -52.92 -0.74
N VAL A 13 -14.26 -52.71 0.48
CA VAL A 13 -14.89 -53.75 1.29
C VAL A 13 -16.36 -53.40 1.46
N ALA A 14 -17.21 -54.24 0.88
CA ALA A 14 -18.65 -54.19 1.02
C ALA A 14 -19.07 -54.62 2.43
N THR A 15 -19.64 -53.70 3.21
CA THR A 15 -20.34 -54.03 4.45
C THR A 15 -21.85 -54.01 4.21
N ALA A 16 -22.47 -55.14 4.53
CA ALA A 16 -23.90 -55.41 4.42
C ALA A 16 -24.76 -54.37 5.17
N ARG A 17 -25.92 -54.06 4.57
CA ARG A 17 -27.00 -53.30 5.19
C ARG A 17 -27.65 -54.14 6.31
N PRO A 18 -27.75 -53.64 7.55
CA PRO A 18 -28.72 -54.17 8.49
C PRO A 18 -30.09 -53.59 8.19
N GLU A 19 -31.09 -54.45 8.25
CA GLU A 19 -32.51 -54.13 8.09
C GLU A 19 -32.93 -53.05 9.10
N CYS A 20 -33.64 -52.04 8.58
CA CYS A 20 -34.17 -50.94 9.37
C CYS A 20 -35.47 -51.41 10.03
N GLU A 21 -35.37 -51.98 11.24
CA GLU A 21 -36.53 -52.19 12.10
C GLU A 21 -37.10 -50.83 12.52
N LEU A 22 -38.37 -50.61 12.17
CA LEU A 22 -39.17 -49.46 12.61
C LEU A 22 -39.32 -49.49 14.14
N PRO A 23 -38.87 -48.47 14.89
CA PRO A 23 -39.19 -48.40 16.30
C PRO A 23 -40.66 -48.02 16.47
N ALA A 24 -41.37 -48.85 17.23
CA ALA A 24 -42.74 -48.67 17.65
C ALA A 24 -43.05 -47.23 18.10
N ALA A 25 -44.20 -46.71 17.67
CA ALA A 25 -44.74 -45.42 18.05
C ALA A 25 -44.86 -45.27 19.58
N HIS A 26 -43.84 -44.69 20.20
CA HIS A 26 -43.92 -44.20 21.57
C HIS A 26 -44.88 -43.02 21.62
N ARG A 27 -46.02 -43.23 22.31
CA ARG A 27 -46.97 -42.18 22.68
C ARG A 27 -46.21 -40.98 23.27
N PRO A 28 -46.54 -39.73 22.90
CA PRO A 28 -45.92 -38.55 23.48
C PRO A 28 -46.23 -38.53 24.98
N GLY A 29 -45.26 -38.97 25.79
CA GLY A 29 -45.30 -38.82 27.23
C GLY A 29 -45.56 -37.36 27.53
N ARG A 30 -46.63 -37.06 28.29
CA ARG A 30 -47.07 -35.73 28.68
C ARG A 30 -45.87 -34.90 29.16
N ARG A 31 -45.25 -34.14 28.26
CA ARG A 31 -44.22 -33.16 28.60
C ARG A 31 -44.94 -32.13 29.46
N GLY A 32 -44.70 -32.17 30.77
CA GLY A 32 -45.43 -31.36 31.73
C GLY A 32 -45.39 -29.86 31.39
N PRO A 33 -46.45 -29.11 31.73
CA PRO A 33 -46.65 -27.70 31.36
C PRO A 33 -45.45 -26.78 31.69
N ARG A 34 -44.61 -27.15 32.66
CA ARG A 34 -43.39 -26.43 33.03
C ARG A 34 -42.32 -26.42 31.92
N LYS A 35 -42.14 -27.51 31.16
CA LYS A 35 -41.17 -27.56 30.05
C LYS A 35 -41.61 -26.67 28.88
N ALA A 36 -42.90 -26.69 28.55
CA ALA A 36 -43.49 -25.85 27.52
C ALA A 36 -43.39 -24.36 27.88
N LEU A 37 -43.66 -23.99 29.14
CA LEU A 37 -43.54 -22.61 29.61
C LEU A 37 -42.09 -22.09 29.56
N LYS A 38 -41.11 -22.91 29.94
CA LYS A 38 -39.68 -22.55 29.85
C LYS A 38 -39.24 -22.33 28.39
N ALA A 39 -39.68 -23.19 27.47
CA ALA A 39 -39.40 -23.03 26.04
C ALA A 39 -40.06 -21.76 25.45
N ALA A 40 -41.32 -21.47 25.82
CA ALA A 40 -42.01 -20.26 25.39
C ALA A 40 -41.34 -18.97 25.88
N ARG A 41 -40.88 -18.94 27.14
CA ARG A 41 -40.11 -17.80 27.69
C ARG A 41 -38.79 -17.58 26.96
N LEU A 42 -38.04 -18.65 26.68
CA LEU A 42 -36.80 -18.57 25.92
C LEU A 42 -37.03 -18.05 24.49
N LEU A 43 -38.09 -18.52 23.81
CA LEU A 43 -38.44 -18.05 22.47
C LEU A 43 -38.81 -16.55 22.47
N MET A 44 -39.58 -16.09 23.46
CA MET A 44 -39.86 -14.65 23.61
C MET A 44 -38.60 -13.84 23.88
N ALA A 45 -37.70 -14.33 24.74
CA ALA A 45 -36.43 -13.66 25.01
C ALA A 45 -35.54 -13.58 23.76
N ARG A 46 -35.45 -14.67 22.98
CA ARG A 46 -34.74 -14.70 21.69
C ARG A 46 -35.32 -13.72 20.69
N ARG A 47 -36.65 -13.59 20.59
CA ARG A 47 -37.31 -12.61 19.72
C ARG A 47 -37.02 -11.17 20.16
N LYS A 48 -37.10 -10.88 21.46
CA LYS A 48 -36.77 -9.55 22.01
C LYS A 48 -35.31 -9.19 21.75
N LEU A 49 -34.38 -10.11 21.99
CA LEU A 49 -32.96 -9.91 21.75
C LEU A 49 -32.66 -9.72 20.26
N GLY A 50 -33.30 -10.53 19.41
CA GLY A 50 -33.20 -10.39 17.96
C GLY A 50 -33.75 -9.06 17.44
N ALA A 51 -34.86 -8.56 18.01
CA ALA A 51 -35.41 -7.25 17.66
C ALA A 51 -34.45 -6.11 18.06
N ILE A 52 -33.86 -6.18 19.27
CA ILE A 52 -32.83 -5.22 19.71
C ILE A 52 -31.62 -5.24 18.77
N ILE A 53 -31.17 -6.43 18.34
CA ILE A 53 -29.99 -6.57 17.48
C ILE A 53 -30.27 -6.12 16.04
N ARG A 54 -31.48 -6.31 15.53
CA ARG A 54 -31.89 -5.85 14.19
C ARG A 54 -32.18 -4.36 14.11
N ASP A 55 -32.14 -3.65 15.25
CA ASP A 55 -32.61 -2.27 15.35
C ASP A 55 -34.07 -2.11 14.85
N GLU A 56 -34.85 -3.18 14.96
CA GLU A 56 -36.26 -3.14 14.63
C GLU A 56 -36.98 -2.43 15.77
N THR A 57 -37.43 -1.19 15.51
CA THR A 57 -38.52 -0.60 16.30
C THR A 57 -39.63 -1.66 16.35
N PRO A 58 -40.05 -2.11 17.55
CA PRO A 58 -41.23 -2.97 17.63
C PRO A 58 -42.34 -2.22 16.91
N GLN A 59 -42.91 -2.81 15.85
CA GLN A 59 -44.10 -2.23 15.22
C GLN A 59 -45.12 -2.04 16.34
N GLN A 60 -45.27 -0.79 16.78
CA GLN A 60 -46.32 -0.44 17.71
C GLN A 60 -47.63 -0.77 16.99
N GLU A 61 -48.48 -1.55 17.65
CA GLU A 61 -49.87 -1.62 17.24
C GLU A 61 -50.42 -0.20 17.06
N PRO A 62 -51.21 0.07 16.01
CA PRO A 62 -51.58 1.42 15.63
C PRO A 62 -52.51 2.03 16.70
N SER A 63 -51.95 2.77 17.66
CA SER A 63 -52.73 3.59 18.58
C SER A 63 -52.06 4.94 18.86
N MET A 64 -52.68 6.00 18.33
CA MET A 64 -52.75 7.38 18.84
C MET A 64 -51.44 8.09 19.26
N SER A 65 -50.86 8.77 18.27
CA SER A 65 -50.30 10.14 18.34
C SER A 65 -49.61 10.60 19.64
N HIS A 66 -48.33 10.28 19.78
CA HIS A 66 -47.35 11.18 20.40
C HIS A 66 -46.01 11.08 19.63
N PRO A 67 -45.37 12.20 19.26
CA PRO A 67 -44.04 12.18 18.66
C PRO A 67 -43.03 11.95 19.78
N LEU A 68 -42.82 10.69 20.15
CA LEU A 68 -41.67 10.30 20.96
C LEU A 68 -40.47 10.14 20.01
N SER A 69 -39.44 10.91 20.33
CA SER A 69 -38.09 10.89 19.76
C SER A 69 -37.63 9.49 19.37
N ASN A 70 -36.93 9.39 18.23
CA ASN A 70 -36.26 8.20 17.67
C ASN A 70 -35.11 7.65 18.53
N ASP A 71 -35.11 7.92 19.83
CA ASP A 71 -34.14 7.43 20.81
C ASP A 71 -34.63 6.11 21.41
N LEU A 72 -34.78 5.08 20.58
CA LEU A 72 -34.49 3.72 21.05
C LEU A 72 -32.98 3.65 21.25
N GLU A 73 -32.46 4.41 22.21
CA GLU A 73 -31.08 4.32 22.64
C GLU A 73 -30.82 2.86 22.97
N LEU A 74 -29.91 2.26 22.21
CA LEU A 74 -29.34 0.95 22.43
C LEU A 74 -28.79 0.89 23.86
N ASN A 75 -29.64 0.53 24.84
CA ASN A 75 -29.35 0.59 26.27
C ASN A 75 -28.60 -0.70 26.66
N PRO A 76 -27.26 -0.68 26.83
CA PRO A 76 -26.49 -1.89 27.07
C PRO A 76 -26.88 -2.59 28.39
N PRO A 77 -27.25 -1.89 29.49
CA PRO A 77 -27.82 -2.53 30.68
C PRO A 77 -29.08 -3.37 30.44
N ARG A 78 -30.02 -2.89 29.62
CA ARG A 78 -31.26 -3.63 29.30
C ARG A 78 -30.95 -4.90 28.51
N TYR A 79 -30.01 -4.80 27.57
CA TYR A 79 -29.50 -5.91 26.80
C TYR A 79 -28.87 -6.99 27.71
N LEU A 80 -27.97 -6.57 28.61
CA LEU A 80 -27.31 -7.45 29.56
C LEU A 80 -28.31 -8.13 30.51
N HIS A 81 -29.34 -7.41 30.96
CA HIS A 81 -30.39 -7.98 31.80
C HIS A 81 -31.13 -9.16 31.13
N LEU A 82 -31.41 -9.06 29.82
CA LEU A 82 -32.02 -10.15 29.07
C LEU A 82 -31.12 -11.39 28.97
N LEU A 83 -29.82 -11.17 28.79
CA LEU A 83 -28.82 -12.25 28.77
C LEU A 83 -28.65 -12.90 30.15
N ARG A 84 -28.61 -12.12 31.23
CA ARG A 84 -28.60 -12.65 32.61
C ARG A 84 -29.81 -13.55 32.90
N GLN A 85 -30.99 -13.17 32.42
CA GLN A 85 -32.20 -13.99 32.56
C GLN A 85 -32.17 -15.26 31.70
N ASN A 86 -31.43 -15.25 30.58
CA ASN A 86 -31.39 -16.36 29.62
C ASN A 86 -29.97 -16.56 29.05
N PRO A 87 -29.00 -17.06 29.84
CA PRO A 87 -27.58 -17.09 29.42
C PRO A 87 -27.30 -17.93 28.17
N VAL A 88 -28.15 -18.91 27.86
CA VAL A 88 -28.04 -19.71 26.62
C VAL A 88 -28.11 -18.84 25.36
N LEU A 89 -28.77 -17.69 25.43
CA LEU A 89 -28.85 -16.75 24.31
C LEU A 89 -27.48 -16.14 23.97
N ALA A 90 -26.53 -16.07 24.91
CA ALA A 90 -25.16 -15.61 24.62
C ALA A 90 -24.44 -16.48 23.57
N ARG A 91 -24.87 -17.74 23.41
CA ARG A 91 -24.33 -18.72 22.45
C ARG A 91 -25.08 -18.76 21.13
N ASP A 92 -26.26 -18.15 21.07
CA ASP A 92 -27.03 -18.07 19.83
C ASP A 92 -26.45 -16.97 18.92
N ARG A 93 -26.49 -17.20 17.60
CA ARG A 93 -26.26 -16.14 16.62
C ARG A 93 -27.59 -15.48 16.25
N PHE A 94 -27.57 -14.16 16.11
CA PHE A 94 -28.72 -13.34 15.79
C PHE A 94 -28.52 -12.71 14.42
N ARG A 95 -29.54 -12.84 13.57
CA ARG A 95 -29.56 -12.22 12.26
C ARG A 95 -29.53 -10.70 12.42
N ARG A 96 -28.66 -10.06 11.65
CA ARG A 96 -28.49 -8.62 11.54
C ARG A 96 -28.37 -8.27 10.06
N THR A 97 -29.06 -7.20 9.67
CA THR A 97 -28.96 -6.63 8.34
C THR A 97 -28.03 -5.43 8.43
N VAL A 98 -26.97 -5.39 7.62
CA VAL A 98 -26.03 -4.26 7.60
C VAL A 98 -25.89 -3.75 6.18
N GLY A 99 -25.87 -2.42 6.04
CA GLY A 99 -25.66 -1.74 4.77
C GLY A 99 -26.92 -1.57 3.93
N LEU A 100 -26.78 -0.80 2.86
CA LEU A 100 -27.85 -0.46 1.92
C LEU A 100 -28.28 -1.65 1.04
N TRP A 101 -27.45 -2.69 0.98
CA TRP A 101 -27.64 -3.85 0.10
C TRP A 101 -28.48 -4.96 0.75
N GLY A 102 -28.82 -4.82 2.04
CA GLY A 102 -29.67 -5.78 2.73
C GLY A 102 -28.99 -7.11 3.05
N ASP A 103 -27.66 -7.17 3.04
CA ASP A 103 -26.93 -8.39 3.39
C ASP A 103 -27.24 -8.78 4.84
N GLU A 104 -27.75 -10.00 5.00
CA GLU A 104 -28.06 -10.58 6.30
C GLU A 104 -26.92 -11.49 6.75
N PHE A 105 -26.33 -11.21 7.91
CA PHE A 105 -25.42 -12.13 8.58
C PHE A 105 -25.81 -12.35 10.03
N SER A 106 -25.21 -13.36 10.67
CA SER A 106 -25.56 -13.76 12.03
C SER A 106 -24.40 -13.48 12.98
N ILE A 107 -24.65 -12.66 14.01
CA ILE A 107 -23.65 -12.23 14.99
C ILE A 107 -23.92 -12.78 16.38
N TYR A 108 -22.86 -12.98 17.16
CA TYR A 108 -22.99 -13.29 18.58
C TYR A 108 -23.33 -12.03 19.39
N PRO A 109 -23.99 -12.20 20.55
CA PRO A 109 -24.22 -11.14 21.51
C PRO A 109 -23.00 -10.29 21.87
N LEU A 110 -21.84 -10.93 22.06
CA LEU A 110 -20.59 -10.24 22.35
C LEU A 110 -20.23 -9.20 21.28
N VAL A 111 -20.33 -9.58 20.01
CA VAL A 111 -20.04 -8.71 18.85
C VAL A 111 -20.95 -7.47 18.89
N PHE A 112 -22.25 -7.69 19.11
CA PHE A 112 -23.21 -6.59 19.20
C PHE A 112 -22.86 -5.61 20.31
N THR A 113 -22.48 -6.11 21.50
CA THR A 113 -22.10 -5.23 22.62
C THR A 113 -20.84 -4.39 22.34
N ILE A 114 -19.88 -4.93 21.60
CA ILE A 114 -18.67 -4.21 21.18
C ILE A 114 -19.03 -3.10 20.18
N GLU A 115 -19.92 -3.42 19.24
CA GLU A 115 -20.34 -2.50 18.19
C GLU A 115 -21.07 -1.28 18.74
N ILE A 116 -22.02 -1.48 19.64
CA ILE A 116 -22.77 -0.39 20.29
C ILE A 116 -21.92 0.40 21.30
N GLY A 117 -20.68 -0.02 21.55
CA GLY A 117 -19.76 0.65 22.49
C GLY A 117 -20.15 0.45 23.96
N ALA A 118 -20.62 -0.75 24.33
CA ALA A 118 -20.90 -1.07 25.72
C ALA A 118 -19.65 -0.91 26.60
N SER A 119 -19.85 -0.71 27.92
CA SER A 119 -18.75 -0.59 28.86
C SER A 119 -17.96 -1.91 28.98
N LEU A 120 -16.72 -1.82 29.47
CA LEU A 120 -15.87 -3.00 29.66
C LEU A 120 -16.52 -4.04 30.58
N GLU A 121 -17.24 -3.61 31.61
CA GLU A 121 -17.92 -4.49 32.58
C GLU A 121 -19.00 -5.32 31.88
N ILE A 122 -19.80 -4.69 31.01
CA ILE A 122 -20.84 -5.38 30.24
C ILE A 122 -20.21 -6.37 29.26
N ILE A 123 -19.14 -5.96 28.57
CA ILE A 123 -18.45 -6.82 27.61
C ILE A 123 -17.81 -8.04 28.30
N ARG A 124 -17.19 -7.85 29.47
CA ARG A 124 -16.64 -8.95 30.28
C ARG A 124 -17.71 -9.94 30.67
N GLU A 125 -18.86 -9.46 31.14
CA GLU A 125 -19.91 -10.35 31.58
C GLU A 125 -20.55 -11.13 30.41
N VAL A 126 -20.75 -10.48 29.26
CA VAL A 126 -21.24 -11.19 28.05
C VAL A 126 -20.20 -12.21 27.55
N PHE A 127 -18.91 -11.87 27.64
CA PHE A 127 -17.81 -12.80 27.32
C PHE A 127 -17.80 -14.02 28.25
N GLU A 128 -17.99 -13.84 29.56
CA GLU A 128 -18.04 -14.95 30.53
C GLU A 128 -19.19 -15.94 30.23
N MET A 129 -20.29 -15.49 29.62
CA MET A 129 -21.38 -16.37 29.20
C MET A 129 -21.04 -17.23 27.96
N ASN A 130 -20.18 -16.72 27.07
CA ASN A 130 -19.78 -17.39 25.84
C ASN A 130 -18.39 -16.94 25.33
N PRO A 131 -17.28 -17.48 25.90
CA PRO A 131 -15.94 -17.08 25.53
C PRO A 131 -15.55 -17.53 24.12
N GLU A 132 -16.14 -18.61 23.61
CA GLU A 132 -15.91 -19.12 22.26
C GLU A 132 -16.29 -18.11 21.18
N ALA A 133 -17.21 -17.18 21.44
CA ALA A 133 -17.57 -16.13 20.50
C ALA A 133 -16.37 -15.25 20.10
N LEU A 134 -15.33 -15.17 20.94
CA LEU A 134 -14.16 -14.36 20.68
C LEU A 134 -13.26 -14.95 19.57
N SER A 135 -13.27 -16.28 19.41
CA SER A 135 -12.50 -16.99 18.39
C SER A 135 -13.29 -17.26 17.11
N GLN A 136 -14.48 -16.68 16.97
CA GLN A 136 -15.32 -16.83 15.80
C GLN A 136 -15.30 -15.53 14.98
N PRO A 137 -15.21 -15.60 13.63
CA PRO A 137 -15.35 -14.42 12.80
C PRO A 137 -16.77 -13.86 12.94
N VAL A 138 -16.86 -12.52 12.98
CA VAL A 138 -18.08 -11.72 13.07
C VAL A 138 -18.97 -11.97 11.86
N SER A 139 -18.37 -11.96 10.67
CA SER A 139 -19.03 -12.22 9.40
C SER A 139 -18.15 -13.09 8.51
N PRO A 140 -18.71 -14.08 7.81
CA PRO A 140 -17.95 -14.87 6.84
C PRO A 140 -17.49 -14.03 5.62
N LEU A 141 -18.13 -12.88 5.38
CA LEU A 141 -17.85 -12.00 4.23
C LEU A 141 -16.74 -10.99 4.50
N GLU A 142 -16.34 -10.78 5.75
CA GLU A 142 -15.29 -9.82 6.12
C GLU A 142 -14.10 -10.53 6.78
N GLY A 143 -14.32 -11.68 7.42
CA GLY A 143 -13.26 -12.36 8.18
C GLY A 143 -12.86 -11.64 9.47
N ASP A 144 -13.53 -10.53 9.81
CA ASP A 144 -13.25 -9.74 11.00
C ASP A 144 -13.51 -10.54 12.28
N TYR A 145 -12.58 -10.50 13.23
CA TYR A 145 -12.78 -10.99 14.59
C TYR A 145 -13.32 -9.86 15.51
N PRO A 146 -13.86 -10.16 16.70
CA PRO A 146 -14.38 -9.13 17.60
C PRO A 146 -13.35 -8.04 17.96
N LEU A 147 -12.06 -8.39 18.00
CA LEU A 147 -10.96 -7.44 18.17
C LEU A 147 -10.80 -6.49 16.97
N HIS A 148 -10.99 -6.97 15.73
CA HIS A 148 -11.02 -6.10 14.54
C HIS A 148 -12.14 -5.09 14.65
N LEU A 149 -13.34 -5.53 15.05
CA LEU A 149 -14.48 -4.65 15.26
C LEU A 149 -14.18 -3.59 16.33
N ALA A 150 -13.63 -3.98 17.48
CA ALA A 150 -13.20 -3.04 18.52
C ALA A 150 -12.11 -2.06 18.04
N CYS A 151 -11.30 -2.46 17.06
CA CYS A 151 -10.30 -1.65 16.37
C CYS A 151 -10.81 -0.94 15.10
N SER A 152 -12.03 -1.22 14.60
CA SER A 152 -12.60 -0.64 13.36
C SER A 152 -13.60 0.52 13.58
N GLN A 153 -13.66 1.45 12.62
CA GLN A 153 -14.39 2.73 12.73
C GLN A 153 -15.84 2.63 13.24
N LEU A 154 -16.51 1.51 13.00
CA LEU A 154 -17.89 1.28 13.42
C LEU A 154 -18.06 1.19 14.94
N SER A 155 -17.02 0.78 15.68
CA SER A 155 -17.12 0.63 17.12
C SER A 155 -16.83 1.93 17.87
N LYS A 156 -17.73 2.25 18.80
CA LYS A 156 -17.52 3.21 19.90
C LYS A 156 -16.77 2.58 21.09
N SER A 157 -16.02 1.50 20.83
CA SER A 157 -15.30 0.75 21.86
C SER A 157 -14.26 1.63 22.55
N SER A 158 -14.22 1.54 23.88
CA SER A 158 -13.25 2.25 24.70
C SER A 158 -11.87 1.57 24.66
N VAL A 159 -10.82 2.30 25.03
CA VAL A 159 -9.44 1.78 25.13
C VAL A 159 -9.37 0.49 25.99
N PRO A 160 -10.00 0.43 27.18
CA PRO A 160 -9.98 -0.78 28.00
C PRO A 160 -10.61 -2.01 27.32
N VAL A 161 -11.59 -1.83 26.43
CA VAL A 161 -12.22 -2.92 25.68
C VAL A 161 -11.24 -3.53 24.67
N VAL A 162 -10.53 -2.69 23.91
CA VAL A 162 -9.52 -3.17 22.95
C VAL A 162 -8.44 -3.98 23.66
N ILE A 163 -7.94 -3.47 24.79
CA ILE A 163 -6.91 -4.14 25.59
C ILE A 163 -7.41 -5.48 26.14
N PHE A 164 -8.61 -5.48 26.71
CA PHE A 164 -9.22 -6.70 27.23
C PHE A 164 -9.37 -7.77 26.14
N LEU A 165 -9.90 -7.41 24.97
CA LEU A 165 -10.10 -8.37 23.88
C LEU A 165 -8.78 -8.90 23.32
N ALA A 166 -7.76 -8.03 23.21
CA ALA A 166 -6.42 -8.44 22.78
C ALA A 166 -5.77 -9.41 23.77
N GLN A 167 -5.95 -9.21 25.08
CA GLN A 167 -5.43 -10.10 26.11
C GLN A 167 -6.22 -11.41 26.22
N ALA A 168 -7.55 -11.34 26.10
CA ALA A 168 -8.44 -12.50 26.21
C ALA A 168 -8.27 -13.48 25.02
N TYR A 169 -7.88 -12.98 23.85
CA TYR A 169 -7.59 -13.80 22.68
C TYR A 169 -6.42 -13.25 21.88
N ALA A 170 -5.21 -13.48 22.39
CA ALA A 170 -3.96 -12.99 21.82
C ALA A 170 -3.73 -13.41 20.36
N ASP A 171 -4.23 -14.57 19.95
CA ASP A 171 -4.08 -15.04 18.57
C ASP A 171 -4.86 -14.19 17.56
N ALA A 172 -5.97 -13.53 17.95
CA ALA A 172 -6.68 -12.59 17.06
C ALA A 172 -5.81 -11.41 16.61
N VAL A 173 -4.78 -11.03 17.36
CA VAL A 173 -3.84 -9.96 16.97
C VAL A 173 -3.05 -10.34 15.71
N LYS A 174 -2.91 -11.65 15.46
CA LYS A 174 -2.14 -12.24 14.33
C LYS A 174 -3.03 -12.62 13.15
N MET A 175 -4.34 -12.66 13.34
CA MET A 175 -5.29 -13.10 12.31
C MET A 175 -5.66 -11.90 11.42
N PRO A 176 -5.35 -11.93 10.11
CA PRO A 176 -5.87 -10.93 9.19
C PRO A 176 -7.36 -11.17 8.91
N ASP A 177 -8.07 -10.09 8.60
CA ASP A 177 -9.37 -10.16 7.93
C ASP A 177 -9.23 -10.46 6.41
N LEU A 178 -10.32 -10.42 5.64
CA LEU A 178 -10.28 -10.73 4.20
C LEU A 178 -9.58 -9.66 3.33
N ASP A 179 -9.31 -8.48 3.88
CA ASP A 179 -8.54 -7.41 3.23
C ASP A 179 -7.07 -7.39 3.75
N ASP A 180 -6.63 -8.49 4.37
CA ASP A 180 -5.32 -8.66 5.01
C ASP A 180 -5.04 -7.68 6.17
N PHE A 181 -6.07 -7.08 6.77
CA PHE A 181 -5.90 -6.22 7.93
C PHE A 181 -5.79 -7.03 9.20
N LEU A 182 -4.65 -6.93 9.86
CA LEU A 182 -4.55 -7.16 11.30
C LEU A 182 -5.31 -6.09 12.13
N PRO A 183 -5.61 -6.35 13.41
CA PRO A 183 -6.25 -5.37 14.29
C PRO A 183 -5.49 -4.05 14.43
N LEU A 184 -4.15 -4.09 14.39
CA LEU A 184 -3.31 -2.88 14.42
C LEU A 184 -3.57 -1.99 13.20
N HIS A 185 -3.77 -2.58 12.02
CA HIS A 185 -4.11 -1.83 10.82
C HIS A 185 -5.48 -1.17 10.94
N ARG A 186 -6.50 -1.90 11.42
CA ARG A 186 -7.84 -1.34 11.66
C ARG A 186 -7.78 -0.18 12.65
N LEU A 187 -6.98 -0.31 13.70
CA LEU A 187 -6.79 0.72 14.72
C LEU A 187 -6.18 2.01 14.10
N LEU A 188 -5.09 1.89 13.34
CA LEU A 188 -4.34 3.03 12.78
C LEU A 188 -5.01 3.68 11.57
N ARG A 189 -5.89 2.96 10.86
CA ARG A 189 -6.59 3.49 9.68
C ARG A 189 -7.65 4.56 10.01
N ARG A 190 -8.05 4.73 11.28
CA ARG A 190 -9.24 5.53 11.64
C ARG A 190 -8.99 7.05 11.66
N PRO A 191 -9.63 7.86 10.81
CA PRO A 191 -9.50 9.32 10.89
C PRO A 191 -10.40 9.98 11.94
N GLN A 192 -11.35 9.28 12.60
CA GLN A 192 -12.28 9.88 13.58
C GLN A 192 -12.02 9.49 15.04
N ARG A 193 -11.18 8.47 15.30
CA ARG A 193 -10.87 8.01 16.66
C ARG A 193 -9.43 8.36 16.96
N CYS A 194 -9.21 9.07 18.05
CA CYS A 194 -7.88 9.30 18.56
C CYS A 194 -7.27 8.00 19.09
N VAL A 195 -6.35 7.40 18.31
CA VAL A 195 -5.59 6.22 18.72
C VAL A 195 -4.72 6.57 19.91
N THR A 196 -4.77 5.74 20.95
CA THR A 196 -3.92 5.92 22.13
C THR A 196 -2.65 5.09 22.03
N LEU A 197 -1.58 5.62 22.62
CA LEU A 197 -0.30 4.93 22.69
C LEU A 197 -0.40 3.57 23.42
N HIS A 198 -1.31 3.46 24.39
CA HIS A 198 -1.50 2.23 25.17
C HIS A 198 -2.09 1.08 24.34
N GLU A 199 -3.03 1.37 23.43
CA GLU A 199 -3.59 0.37 22.51
C GLU A 199 -2.52 -0.15 21.55
N VAL A 200 -1.73 0.77 20.98
CA VAL A 200 -0.65 0.44 20.05
C VAL A 200 0.42 -0.40 20.75
N HIS A 201 0.84 -0.03 21.96
CA HIS A 201 1.75 -0.86 22.75
C HIS A 201 1.18 -2.24 23.00
N THR A 202 -0.07 -2.35 23.46
CA THR A 202 -0.69 -3.64 23.77
C THR A 202 -0.68 -4.58 22.55
N LEU A 203 -1.08 -4.10 21.37
CA LEU A 203 -1.09 -4.91 20.16
C LEU A 203 0.33 -5.28 19.70
N LEU A 204 1.27 -4.33 19.76
CA LEU A 204 2.67 -4.57 19.38
C LEU A 204 3.41 -5.48 20.36
N ASP A 205 3.08 -5.44 21.64
CA ASP A 205 3.73 -6.27 22.66
C ASP A 205 3.25 -7.73 22.55
N ILE A 206 1.98 -7.96 22.16
CA ILE A 206 1.44 -9.30 21.87
C ILE A 206 1.98 -9.84 20.53
N PHE A 207 2.06 -9.00 19.50
CA PHE A 207 2.54 -9.42 18.17
C PHE A 207 3.44 -8.36 17.51
N PRO A 208 4.75 -8.32 17.86
CA PRO A 208 5.69 -7.34 17.31
C PRO A 208 5.85 -7.42 15.80
N GLN A 209 5.69 -8.61 15.22
CA GLN A 209 5.82 -8.82 13.76
C GLN A 209 4.70 -8.17 12.95
N SER A 210 3.61 -7.69 13.59
CA SER A 210 2.56 -6.92 12.91
C SER A 210 3.11 -5.71 12.17
N MET A 211 4.23 -5.14 12.60
CA MET A 211 4.91 -4.03 11.90
C MET A 211 5.47 -4.39 10.53
N LYS A 212 5.62 -5.69 10.21
CA LYS A 212 6.10 -6.21 8.92
C LYS A 212 4.98 -6.74 8.03
N VAL A 213 3.80 -6.97 8.59
CA VAL A 213 2.67 -7.51 7.82
C VAL A 213 2.07 -6.37 7.04
N GLU A 214 2.09 -6.46 5.72
CA GLU A 214 1.41 -5.50 4.86
C GLU A 214 -0.06 -5.91 4.72
N CYS A 215 -0.97 -4.94 4.85
CA CYS A 215 -2.34 -5.09 4.38
C CYS A 215 -2.44 -4.56 2.94
N VAL A 216 -3.65 -4.58 2.35
CA VAL A 216 -3.84 -3.99 1.01
C VAL A 216 -3.42 -2.51 0.93
N PHE A 217 -3.37 -1.77 2.06
CA PHE A 217 -2.92 -0.38 2.14
C PHE A 217 -1.46 -0.20 2.62
N GLY A 218 -0.69 -1.28 2.74
CA GLY A 218 0.71 -1.28 3.17
C GLY A 218 0.92 -1.51 4.66
N LEU A 219 2.08 -1.10 5.16
CA LEU A 219 2.53 -1.32 6.55
C LEU A 219 1.75 -0.47 7.57
N PRO A 220 1.70 -0.86 8.86
CA PRO A 220 1.06 -0.07 9.91
C PRO A 220 1.56 1.38 10.02
N LEU A 221 2.87 1.61 9.84
CA LEU A 221 3.45 2.95 9.86
C LEU A 221 2.82 3.86 8.79
N LEU A 222 2.55 3.31 7.60
CA LEU A 222 1.94 4.06 6.50
C LEU A 222 0.51 4.49 6.82
N LEU A 223 -0.28 3.59 7.41
CA LEU A 223 -1.65 3.89 7.85
C LEU A 223 -1.66 5.00 8.91
N ALA A 224 -0.73 4.94 9.86
CA ALA A 224 -0.62 5.93 10.94
C ALA A 224 -0.27 7.32 10.40
N LEU A 225 0.67 7.40 9.45
CA LEU A 225 1.06 8.64 8.79
C LEU A 225 -0.06 9.23 7.91
N ASN A 226 -0.93 8.38 7.37
CA ASN A 226 -2.11 8.79 6.60
C ASN A 226 -3.27 9.31 7.45
N CYS A 227 -3.25 9.05 8.75
CA CYS A 227 -4.29 9.49 9.65
C CYS A 227 -3.87 10.81 10.32
N GLU A 228 -4.54 11.90 9.96
CA GLU A 228 -4.29 13.25 10.52
C GLU A 228 -4.48 13.32 12.05
N GLN A 229 -5.27 12.40 12.63
CA GLN A 229 -5.51 12.33 14.07
C GLN A 229 -4.49 11.48 14.83
N THR A 230 -3.54 10.85 14.13
CA THR A 230 -2.50 10.07 14.81
C THR A 230 -1.64 10.98 15.66
N LYS A 231 -1.65 10.74 16.97
CA LYS A 231 -0.81 11.48 17.91
C LYS A 231 0.67 11.25 17.60
N ARG A 232 1.47 12.31 17.77
CA ARG A 232 2.93 12.30 17.66
C ARG A 232 3.59 11.12 18.38
N ASP A 233 3.17 10.84 19.62
CA ASP A 233 3.78 9.79 20.44
C ASP A 233 3.54 8.39 19.86
N VAL A 234 2.39 8.18 19.20
CA VAL A 234 2.09 6.94 18.48
C VAL A 234 3.04 6.78 17.29
N LEU A 235 3.26 7.85 16.51
CA LEU A 235 4.21 7.81 15.39
C LEU A 235 5.64 7.53 15.86
N HIS A 236 6.11 8.17 16.95
CA HIS A 236 7.43 7.86 17.52
C HIS A 236 7.53 6.41 17.97
N CYS A 237 6.48 5.86 18.59
CA CYS A 237 6.45 4.45 18.99
C CYS A 237 6.58 3.52 17.79
N LEU A 238 5.81 3.76 16.71
CA LEU A 238 5.86 2.96 15.49
C LEU A 238 7.23 3.04 14.80
N ILE A 239 7.84 4.22 14.78
CA ILE A 239 9.19 4.41 14.20
C ILE A 239 10.28 3.76 15.05
N ALA A 240 10.18 3.87 16.38
CA ALA A 240 11.13 3.21 17.30
C ALA A 240 11.06 1.68 17.20
N ARG A 241 9.91 1.14 16.81
CA ARG A 241 9.68 -0.30 16.57
C ARG A 241 9.71 -0.67 15.10
N PHE A 242 10.12 0.24 14.22
CA PHE A 242 10.17 -0.06 12.79
C PHE A 242 11.19 -1.18 12.53
N PRO A 243 10.84 -2.22 11.77
CA PRO A 243 11.71 -3.38 11.64
C PRO A 243 12.98 -3.05 10.85
N LYS A 244 14.15 -3.41 11.38
CA LYS A 244 15.46 -3.07 10.79
C LYS A 244 15.77 -3.78 9.48
N ASP A 245 15.08 -4.88 9.21
CA ASP A 245 15.21 -5.69 8.00
C ASP A 245 14.32 -5.20 6.86
N VAL A 246 13.43 -4.23 7.11
CA VAL A 246 12.67 -3.56 6.04
C VAL A 246 13.59 -2.54 5.37
N THR A 247 14.05 -2.89 4.17
CA THR A 247 14.88 -2.03 3.32
C THR A 247 14.08 -1.30 2.26
N ASP A 248 12.86 -1.76 1.98
CA ASP A 248 11.99 -1.18 0.96
C ASP A 248 10.82 -0.49 1.67
N LEU A 249 10.74 0.83 1.53
CA LEU A 249 9.70 1.64 2.14
C LEU A 249 8.85 2.30 1.06
N GLN A 250 7.55 2.05 1.13
CA GLN A 250 6.56 2.69 0.30
C GLN A 250 5.68 3.61 1.14
N LEU A 251 5.69 4.90 0.80
CA LEU A 251 4.91 5.97 1.42
C LEU A 251 3.88 6.48 0.43
N GLY A 252 2.76 5.77 0.34
CA GLY A 252 1.65 6.06 -0.57
C GLY A 252 1.44 4.94 -1.58
N GLU A 253 0.77 5.25 -2.68
CA GLU A 253 0.52 4.28 -3.74
C GLU A 253 1.80 4.06 -4.56
N ARG A 254 2.14 2.80 -4.80
CA ARG A 254 3.16 2.45 -5.78
C ARG A 254 2.60 2.94 -7.11
N VAL A 255 3.25 3.93 -7.71
CA VAL A 255 3.00 4.19 -9.12
C VAL A 255 3.46 2.93 -9.83
N VAL A 256 2.53 2.01 -10.10
CA VAL A 256 2.80 0.87 -10.95
C VAL A 256 3.07 1.50 -12.30
N THR A 257 4.36 1.73 -12.58
CA THR A 257 4.82 2.05 -13.92
C THR A 257 4.19 0.98 -14.80
N PRO A 258 3.43 1.35 -15.84
CA PRO A 258 2.75 0.38 -16.68
C PRO A 258 3.81 -0.53 -17.28
N LEU A 259 4.01 -1.70 -16.68
CA LEU A 259 4.65 -2.81 -17.34
C LEU A 259 3.72 -3.13 -18.51
N ASN A 260 4.28 -3.21 -19.72
CA ASN A 260 3.59 -3.38 -21.00
C ASN A 260 2.75 -4.68 -21.13
N ASN A 261 2.46 -5.38 -20.03
CA ASN A 261 1.63 -6.57 -20.03
C ASN A 261 0.14 -6.18 -20.06
N ASP A 262 -0.56 -6.60 -21.10
CA ASP A 262 -2.02 -6.43 -21.26
C ASP A 262 -2.84 -6.95 -20.07
N ASN A 263 -2.27 -7.83 -19.23
CA ASN A 263 -2.88 -8.25 -17.96
C ASN A 263 -3.02 -7.11 -16.94
N ALA A 264 -2.12 -6.13 -16.94
CA ALA A 264 -2.20 -4.93 -16.09
C ALA A 264 -3.35 -4.00 -16.51
N ARG A 265 -3.77 -4.03 -17.78
CA ARG A 265 -4.93 -3.25 -18.26
C ARG A 265 -6.26 -3.78 -17.73
N ARG A 266 -6.39 -5.10 -17.52
CA ARG A 266 -7.60 -5.69 -16.89
C ARG A 266 -7.66 -5.40 -15.38
N GLN A 267 -6.53 -5.43 -14.68
CA GLN A 267 -6.45 -5.02 -13.27
C GLN A 267 -6.65 -3.49 -13.08
N ARG A 268 -6.30 -2.68 -14.09
CA ARG A 268 -6.51 -1.21 -14.09
C ARG A 268 -7.98 -0.80 -13.92
N GLY A 269 -8.93 -1.53 -14.49
CA GLY A 269 -10.35 -1.17 -14.43
C GLY A 269 -10.91 -1.12 -13.00
N GLU A 270 -10.39 -1.95 -12.10
CA GLU A 270 -10.79 -1.99 -10.70
C GLU A 270 -9.86 -1.18 -9.77
N LEU A 271 -8.57 -1.02 -10.12
CA LEU A 271 -7.62 -0.22 -9.32
C LEU A 271 -7.73 1.30 -9.55
N ILE A 272 -8.05 1.78 -10.76
CA ILE A 272 -8.09 3.22 -11.07
C ILE A 272 -9.13 3.98 -10.23
N SER A 273 -10.21 3.31 -9.80
CA SER A 273 -11.26 3.88 -8.94
C SER A 273 -10.85 4.00 -7.47
N ARG A 274 -9.66 3.53 -7.08
CA ARG A 274 -9.16 3.57 -5.70
C ARG A 274 -7.74 4.12 -5.67
N ARG A 275 -7.49 5.30 -6.26
CA ARG A 275 -6.24 6.04 -6.01
C ARG A 275 -6.09 6.25 -4.51
N ARG A 276 -5.13 5.56 -3.89
CA ARG A 276 -4.85 5.59 -2.46
C ARG A 276 -3.79 6.62 -2.22
N MET A 277 -4.18 7.88 -2.33
CA MET A 277 -3.22 8.95 -2.08
C MET A 277 -2.90 9.02 -0.58
N TYR A 278 -1.61 8.96 -0.26
CA TYR A 278 -1.15 9.30 1.08
C TYR A 278 -1.54 10.74 1.36
N GLY A 279 -1.86 11.08 2.61
CA GLY A 279 -2.30 12.44 2.98
C GLY A 279 -1.26 13.54 2.73
N SER A 280 -1.31 14.61 3.50
CA SER A 280 -0.29 15.66 3.40
C SER A 280 1.01 15.25 4.13
N MET A 281 2.15 15.41 3.46
CA MET A 281 3.47 15.25 4.07
C MET A 281 3.86 16.54 4.80
N THR A 282 3.72 16.53 6.12
CA THR A 282 4.08 17.62 7.01
C THR A 282 5.56 17.57 7.40
N LEU A 283 6.12 18.68 7.89
CA LEU A 283 7.52 18.72 8.35
C LEU A 283 7.78 17.72 9.49
N GLU A 284 6.77 17.50 10.33
CA GLU A 284 6.86 16.53 11.40
C GLU A 284 6.92 15.10 10.86
N HIS A 285 6.08 14.76 9.87
CA HIS A 285 6.15 13.47 9.19
C HIS A 285 7.53 13.25 8.57
N ALA A 286 8.07 14.23 7.85
CA ALA A 286 9.39 14.13 7.23
C ALA A 286 10.52 13.89 8.27
N ARG A 287 10.50 14.61 9.41
CA ARG A 287 11.47 14.43 10.52
C ARG A 287 11.39 13.07 11.20
N LEU A 288 10.21 12.51 11.22
CA LEU A 288 9.94 11.23 11.83
C LEU A 288 10.43 10.11 10.90
N ILE A 289 10.07 10.17 9.63
CA ILE A 289 10.46 9.22 8.59
C ILE A 289 11.98 9.25 8.34
N SER A 290 12.64 10.40 8.41
CA SER A 290 14.09 10.47 8.20
C SER A 290 14.90 9.63 9.20
N LYS A 291 14.36 9.34 10.38
CA LYS A 291 14.99 8.46 11.37
C LYS A 291 15.19 7.03 10.89
N ILE A 292 14.39 6.56 9.92
CA ILE A 292 14.51 5.21 9.37
C ILE A 292 15.28 5.17 8.04
N PHE A 293 15.62 6.32 7.44
CA PHE A 293 16.39 6.34 6.19
C PHE A 293 17.70 5.55 6.18
N PRO A 294 18.50 5.48 7.27
CA PRO A 294 19.77 4.76 7.24
C PRO A 294 19.66 3.26 6.91
N GLN A 295 18.47 2.65 7.03
CA GLN A 295 18.22 1.26 6.65
C GLN A 295 17.46 1.09 5.33
N ILE A 296 16.95 2.19 4.74
CA ILE A 296 16.13 2.12 3.51
C ILE A 296 17.03 2.16 2.28
N ARG A 297 16.86 1.16 1.42
CA ARG A 297 17.50 1.03 0.10
C ARG A 297 16.59 1.47 -1.03
N THR A 298 15.31 1.19 -0.92
CA THR A 298 14.29 1.56 -1.91
C THR A 298 13.25 2.42 -1.24
N LEU A 299 13.08 3.66 -1.69
CA LEU A 299 12.10 4.59 -1.15
C LEU A 299 11.14 5.03 -2.24
N CYS A 300 9.88 4.67 -2.13
CA CYS A 300 8.81 5.20 -2.96
C CYS A 300 7.98 6.15 -2.10
N CYS A 301 7.87 7.42 -2.47
CA CYS A 301 7.18 8.44 -1.69
C CYS A 301 6.23 9.25 -2.57
N THR A 302 4.94 8.98 -2.41
CA THR A 302 3.85 9.49 -3.24
C THR A 302 2.73 10.17 -2.43
N PRO A 303 3.05 11.20 -1.63
CA PRO A 303 2.03 11.94 -0.89
C PRO A 303 1.17 12.79 -1.84
N GLN A 304 -0.10 12.98 -1.48
CA GLN A 304 -1.02 13.85 -2.22
C GLN A 304 -0.52 15.30 -2.22
N GLN A 305 0.03 15.72 -1.08
CA GLN A 305 0.51 17.07 -0.88
C GLN A 305 1.81 17.05 -0.10
N TRP A 306 2.71 17.98 -0.43
CA TRP A 306 3.88 18.28 0.38
C TRP A 306 3.72 19.66 0.97
N SER A 307 4.06 19.82 2.24
CA SER A 307 4.47 21.15 2.71
C SER A 307 5.89 21.42 2.21
N GLU A 308 6.18 22.65 1.78
CA GLU A 308 7.49 23.05 1.25
C GLU A 308 8.63 22.68 2.22
N ARG A 309 8.44 22.99 3.51
CA ARG A 309 9.40 22.66 4.57
C ARG A 309 9.61 21.15 4.74
N ALA A 310 8.56 20.35 4.60
CA ALA A 310 8.70 18.89 4.67
C ALA A 310 9.53 18.38 3.52
N PHE A 311 9.25 18.83 2.29
CA PHE A 311 9.98 18.42 1.11
C PHE A 311 11.45 18.79 1.21
N VAL A 312 11.76 20.04 1.53
CA VAL A 312 13.14 20.50 1.73
C VAL A 312 13.86 19.66 2.79
N HIS A 313 13.25 19.45 3.95
CA HIS A 313 13.86 18.64 5.01
C HIS A 313 14.09 17.20 4.55
N PHE A 314 13.07 16.59 3.94
CA PHE A 314 13.13 15.23 3.41
C PHE A 314 14.28 15.07 2.41
N MET A 315 14.41 15.99 1.46
CA MET A 315 15.48 15.97 0.48
C MET A 315 16.85 16.11 1.14
N VAL A 316 17.02 17.06 2.08
CA VAL A 316 18.29 17.26 2.82
C VAL A 316 18.71 16.00 3.57
N GLU A 317 17.78 15.32 4.24
CA GLU A 317 18.09 14.08 4.95
C GLU A 317 18.51 12.95 4.01
N LEU A 318 18.00 12.92 2.77
CA LEU A 318 18.41 11.97 1.74
C LEU A 318 19.82 12.24 1.17
N TYR A 319 20.38 13.45 1.33
CA TYR A 319 21.73 13.79 0.84
C TYR A 319 22.80 12.90 1.49
N HIS A 320 22.59 12.56 2.76
CA HIS A 320 23.54 11.87 3.62
C HIS A 320 23.32 10.36 3.65
N GLN A 321 22.34 9.84 2.89
CA GLN A 321 22.02 8.41 2.89
C GLN A 321 22.86 7.68 1.85
N ASN A 322 23.81 6.88 2.34
CA ASN A 322 24.72 6.09 1.51
C ASN A 322 24.18 4.69 1.15
N GLU A 323 23.05 4.29 1.73
CA GLU A 323 22.42 2.99 1.45
C GLU A 323 21.23 3.10 0.48
N LEU A 324 20.75 4.31 0.19
CA LEU A 324 19.62 4.53 -0.72
C LEU A 324 20.05 4.27 -2.16
N LEU A 325 19.47 3.26 -2.79
CA LEU A 325 19.75 2.84 -4.16
C LEU A 325 18.66 3.30 -5.13
N GLU A 326 17.40 3.27 -4.71
CA GLU A 326 16.24 3.63 -5.54
C GLU A 326 15.35 4.65 -4.83
N LEU A 327 14.98 5.70 -5.55
CA LEU A 327 14.09 6.74 -5.06
C LEU A 327 13.01 7.06 -6.09
N ASP A 328 11.76 6.81 -5.74
CA ASP A 328 10.59 7.19 -6.53
C ASP A 328 9.83 8.31 -5.79
N LEU A 329 9.67 9.48 -6.42
CA LEU A 329 9.01 10.65 -5.85
C LEU A 329 7.80 11.05 -6.68
N HIS A 330 6.68 11.33 -6.01
CA HIS A 330 5.58 12.10 -6.60
C HIS A 330 5.69 13.57 -6.14
N LEU A 331 5.81 14.46 -7.11
CA LEU A 331 5.90 15.90 -6.91
C LEU A 331 4.61 16.55 -7.41
N PRO A 332 3.72 17.00 -6.51
CA PRO A 332 2.50 17.68 -6.93
C PRO A 332 2.87 19.03 -7.56
N PRO A 333 2.19 19.47 -8.64
CA PRO A 333 2.61 20.62 -9.45
C PRO A 333 2.79 21.93 -8.66
N ASN A 334 1.99 22.11 -7.62
CA ASN A 334 1.98 23.30 -6.76
C ASN A 334 3.21 23.42 -5.86
N LEU A 335 3.92 22.32 -5.57
CA LEU A 335 5.12 22.33 -4.73
C LEU A 335 6.26 23.10 -5.41
N LEU A 336 6.36 23.00 -6.73
CA LEU A 336 7.52 23.45 -7.49
C LEU A 336 7.37 24.87 -8.03
N SER A 337 6.14 25.40 -8.14
CA SER A 337 5.90 26.75 -8.64
C SER A 337 6.28 27.84 -7.64
N ARG A 338 6.33 27.51 -6.35
CA ARG A 338 6.43 28.51 -5.27
C ARG A 338 7.84 28.77 -4.76
N ASP A 339 8.75 27.80 -4.85
CA ASP A 339 10.03 27.88 -4.16
C ASP A 339 11.21 27.34 -5.01
N ASP A 340 12.10 28.24 -5.41
CA ASP A 340 13.36 27.90 -6.08
C ASP A 340 14.27 27.07 -5.18
N PHE A 341 14.18 27.27 -3.87
CA PHE A 341 14.99 26.53 -2.91
C PHE A 341 14.60 25.05 -2.92
N ALA A 342 13.29 24.74 -2.89
CA ALA A 342 12.79 23.38 -3.02
C ALA A 342 13.31 22.71 -4.30
N CYS A 343 13.24 23.38 -5.46
CA CYS A 343 13.79 22.82 -6.71
C CYS A 343 15.30 22.58 -6.64
N SER A 344 16.06 23.49 -6.02
CA SER A 344 17.51 23.35 -5.85
C SER A 344 17.90 22.16 -4.96
N THR A 345 17.02 21.70 -4.07
CA THR A 345 17.28 20.51 -3.24
C THR A 345 17.39 19.23 -4.06
N ILE A 346 16.71 19.13 -5.20
CA ILE A 346 16.85 17.99 -6.13
C ILE A 346 18.24 17.98 -6.76
N GLN A 347 18.73 19.15 -7.17
CA GLN A 347 20.10 19.29 -7.67
C GLN A 347 21.11 18.88 -6.59
N GLN A 348 20.92 19.35 -5.35
CA GLN A 348 21.80 19.02 -4.23
C GLN A 348 21.77 17.52 -3.90
N LEU A 349 20.60 16.89 -3.89
CA LEU A 349 20.47 15.44 -3.70
C LEU A 349 21.33 14.68 -4.70
N LEU A 350 21.17 14.97 -5.99
CA LEU A 350 21.93 14.30 -7.04
C LEU A 350 23.42 14.60 -6.97
N ARG A 351 23.81 15.81 -6.57
CA ARG A 351 25.23 16.15 -6.41
C ARG A 351 25.86 15.40 -5.23
N GLN A 352 25.18 15.32 -4.10
CA GLN A 352 25.73 14.83 -2.84
C GLN A 352 25.57 13.31 -2.66
N ASN A 353 24.43 12.75 -3.04
CA ASN A 353 24.17 11.33 -2.86
C ASN A 353 25.03 10.50 -3.83
N LYS A 354 25.80 9.55 -3.27
CA LYS A 354 26.76 8.70 -4.00
C LYS A 354 26.32 7.24 -4.12
N SER A 355 25.13 6.90 -3.63
CA SER A 355 24.61 5.54 -3.67
C SER A 355 23.44 5.40 -4.62
N LEU A 356 22.70 6.48 -4.87
CA LEU A 356 21.48 6.48 -5.68
C LEU A 356 21.79 6.03 -7.10
N GLN A 357 21.17 4.93 -7.51
CA GLN A 357 21.31 4.29 -8.81
C GLN A 357 20.07 4.51 -9.68
N ARG A 358 18.90 4.64 -9.07
CA ARG A 358 17.63 4.86 -9.76
C ARG A 358 16.86 6.01 -9.12
N LEU A 359 16.37 6.91 -9.97
CA LEU A 359 15.50 8.01 -9.59
C LEU A 359 14.26 7.99 -10.48
N ALA A 360 13.07 7.89 -9.90
CA ALA A 360 11.84 8.22 -10.60
C ALA A 360 11.23 9.49 -10.00
N ILE A 361 10.79 10.39 -10.86
CA ILE A 361 10.03 11.59 -10.48
C ILE A 361 8.76 11.63 -11.32
N ASP A 362 7.61 11.58 -10.65
CA ASP A 362 6.30 11.81 -11.24
C ASP A 362 5.81 13.21 -10.87
N PHE A 363 5.74 14.09 -11.86
CA PHE A 363 5.07 15.38 -11.72
C PHE A 363 3.57 15.13 -11.87
N GLY A 364 2.85 15.16 -10.75
CA GLY A 364 1.43 14.81 -10.70
C GLY A 364 0.56 15.58 -11.70
N ALA A 365 -0.63 15.07 -11.99
CA ALA A 365 -1.59 15.81 -12.80
C ALA A 365 -2.03 17.06 -12.03
N PRO A 366 -2.17 18.23 -12.67
CA PRO A 366 -2.79 19.37 -12.02
C PRO A 366 -4.23 18.98 -11.63
N ASP A 367 -4.63 19.29 -10.40
CA ASP A 367 -6.00 19.05 -9.95
C ASP A 367 -6.97 19.81 -10.86
N HIS A 368 -7.74 19.07 -11.66
CA HIS A 368 -8.71 19.60 -12.62
C HIS A 368 -9.81 20.48 -11.98
N ALA A 369 -9.88 20.51 -10.64
CA ALA A 369 -10.86 21.29 -9.91
C ALA A 369 -10.71 22.82 -10.11
N PHE A 370 -9.56 23.30 -10.60
CA PHE A 370 -9.31 24.72 -10.80
C PHE A 370 -9.01 25.02 -12.27
N SER A 371 -9.95 25.70 -12.94
CA SER A 371 -10.00 25.94 -14.39
C SER A 371 -8.97 26.96 -14.94
N SER A 372 -7.87 27.21 -14.25
CA SER A 372 -6.80 28.08 -14.77
C SER A 372 -5.72 27.24 -15.42
N THR A 373 -5.22 27.70 -16.58
CA THR A 373 -4.07 27.13 -17.28
C THR A 373 -2.94 26.81 -16.28
N PRO A 374 -2.44 25.57 -16.21
CA PRO A 374 -1.45 25.20 -15.21
C PRO A 374 -0.17 26.01 -15.39
N ASP A 375 0.31 26.64 -14.32
CA ASP A 375 1.60 27.31 -14.32
C ASP A 375 2.72 26.26 -14.42
N LEU A 376 3.29 26.14 -15.61
CA LEU A 376 4.36 25.19 -15.90
C LEU A 376 5.73 25.68 -15.44
N SER A 377 5.87 26.95 -15.03
CA SER A 377 7.17 27.56 -14.71
C SER A 377 7.91 26.84 -13.58
N GLY A 378 7.18 26.34 -12.58
CA GLY A 378 7.75 25.53 -11.49
C GLY A 378 8.31 24.20 -11.96
N THR A 379 7.57 23.52 -12.84
CA THR A 379 8.02 22.25 -13.41
C THR A 379 9.26 22.46 -14.29
N GLU A 380 9.27 23.49 -15.15
CA GLU A 380 10.43 23.80 -15.98
C GLU A 380 11.68 24.10 -15.15
N ARG A 381 11.54 24.90 -14.09
CA ARG A 381 12.63 25.17 -13.13
C ARG A 381 13.12 23.89 -12.47
N CYS A 382 12.22 23.04 -11.98
CA CYS A 382 12.58 21.75 -11.39
C CYS A 382 13.33 20.85 -12.37
N LEU A 383 12.89 20.77 -13.63
CA LEU A 383 13.57 20.02 -14.68
C LEU A 383 14.96 20.58 -15.00
N HIS A 384 15.12 21.89 -14.95
CA HIS A 384 16.41 22.55 -15.09
C HIS A 384 17.38 22.11 -13.97
N TYR A 385 16.95 22.19 -12.71
CA TYR A 385 17.74 21.76 -11.55
C TYR A 385 18.03 20.26 -11.56
N LEU A 386 17.06 19.44 -11.98
CA LEU A 386 17.24 18.01 -12.21
C LEU A 386 18.34 17.76 -13.24
N GLY A 387 18.26 18.43 -14.40
CA GLY A 387 19.27 18.34 -15.44
C GLY A 387 20.67 18.72 -14.94
N MET A 388 20.78 19.79 -14.14
CA MET A 388 22.03 20.22 -13.50
C MET A 388 22.57 19.22 -12.46
N GLY A 389 21.69 18.59 -11.69
CA GLY A 389 22.07 17.57 -10.71
C GLY A 389 22.59 16.31 -11.39
N LEU A 390 21.93 15.89 -12.48
CA LEU A 390 22.30 14.72 -13.27
C LEU A 390 23.70 14.84 -13.91
N CYS A 391 24.20 16.06 -14.18
CA CYS A 391 25.58 16.21 -14.67
C CYS A 391 26.62 15.88 -13.62
N GLN A 392 26.28 16.13 -12.35
CA GLN A 392 27.21 16.04 -11.24
C GLN A 392 27.12 14.67 -10.54
N ASN A 393 26.08 13.90 -10.84
CA ASN A 393 25.90 12.56 -10.32
C ASN A 393 26.64 11.53 -11.20
N GLN A 394 27.40 10.64 -10.55
CA GLN A 394 28.19 9.59 -11.19
C GLN A 394 27.73 8.17 -10.81
N THR A 395 26.61 8.04 -10.12
CA THR A 395 26.13 6.77 -9.57
C THR A 395 24.79 6.37 -10.16
N LEU A 396 24.01 7.36 -10.59
CA LEU A 396 22.70 7.20 -11.19
C LEU A 396 22.84 6.55 -12.56
N ARG A 397 22.14 5.43 -12.71
CA ARG A 397 22.05 4.61 -13.92
C ARG A 397 20.70 4.77 -14.60
N SER A 398 19.64 4.99 -13.85
CA SER A 398 18.28 5.09 -14.39
C SER A 398 17.57 6.32 -13.85
N CYS A 399 16.98 7.09 -14.75
CA CYS A 399 16.15 8.23 -14.40
C CYS A 399 14.80 8.13 -15.14
N HIS A 400 13.71 7.99 -14.39
CA HIS A 400 12.37 8.00 -14.94
C HIS A 400 11.71 9.34 -14.62
N VAL A 401 11.30 10.07 -15.65
CA VAL A 401 10.63 11.36 -15.48
C VAL A 401 9.25 11.25 -16.09
N ALA A 402 8.26 11.02 -15.22
CA ALA A 402 6.87 10.96 -15.60
C ALA A 402 6.20 12.31 -15.37
N LYS A 403 5.29 12.66 -16.27
CA LYS A 403 4.29 13.68 -16.02
C LYS A 403 2.97 13.13 -16.53
N ASN A 404 1.96 13.13 -15.68
CA ASN A 404 0.59 12.83 -16.08
C ASN A 404 0.04 14.02 -16.87
N LEU A 405 0.50 14.15 -18.12
CA LEU A 405 0.14 15.20 -19.04
C LEU A 405 -1.29 14.99 -19.54
N ILE A 406 -2.07 16.07 -19.54
CA ILE A 406 -3.48 16.06 -19.97
C ILE A 406 -3.56 16.27 -21.49
N THR A 407 -2.56 16.95 -22.08
CA THR A 407 -2.55 17.28 -23.50
C THR A 407 -1.18 17.06 -24.16
N SER A 408 -1.19 16.82 -25.49
CA SER A 408 0.03 16.69 -26.30
C SER A 408 0.88 17.97 -26.35
N PHE A 409 0.26 19.14 -26.20
CA PHE A 409 0.97 20.43 -26.18
C PHE A 409 1.86 20.58 -24.94
N GLU A 410 1.32 20.26 -23.75
CA GLU A 410 2.09 20.31 -22.51
C GLU A 410 3.29 19.34 -22.54
N ALA A 411 3.15 18.22 -23.27
CA ALA A 411 4.23 17.26 -23.48
C ALA A 411 5.41 17.88 -24.24
N GLN A 412 5.15 18.68 -25.27
CA GLN A 412 6.21 19.33 -26.06
C GLN A 412 6.99 20.38 -25.26
N VAL A 413 6.29 21.19 -24.46
CA VAL A 413 6.93 22.20 -23.60
C VAL A 413 7.79 21.52 -22.53
N PHE A 414 7.21 20.53 -21.84
CA PHE A 414 7.88 19.75 -20.81
C PHE A 414 9.16 19.07 -21.33
N THR A 415 9.06 18.42 -22.50
CA THR A 415 10.20 17.74 -23.13
C THR A 415 11.29 18.73 -23.53
N LYS A 416 10.95 19.87 -24.12
CA LYS A 416 11.93 20.88 -24.54
C LYS A 416 12.75 21.44 -23.36
N ALA A 417 12.09 21.70 -22.21
CA ALA A 417 12.75 22.20 -21.02
C ALA A 417 13.76 21.19 -20.42
N LEU A 418 13.44 19.90 -20.48
CA LEU A 418 14.28 18.82 -19.95
C LEU A 418 15.42 18.42 -20.91
N TRP A 419 15.15 18.33 -22.21
CA TRP A 419 16.12 17.77 -23.16
C TRP A 419 17.35 18.63 -23.39
N LYS A 420 17.20 19.97 -23.40
CA LYS A 420 18.32 20.87 -23.71
C LYS A 420 19.43 20.81 -22.64
N PRO A 421 19.13 20.90 -21.32
CA PRO A 421 20.12 20.65 -20.28
C PRO A 421 20.71 19.24 -20.36
N LEU A 422 19.88 18.21 -20.47
CA LEU A 422 20.34 16.81 -20.50
C LEU A 422 21.28 16.52 -21.68
N THR A 423 20.98 17.04 -22.86
CA THR A 423 21.81 16.81 -24.06
C THR A 423 23.21 17.33 -23.87
N LYS A 424 23.35 18.58 -23.38
CA LYS A 424 24.67 19.17 -23.12
C LYS A 424 25.48 18.29 -22.14
N VAL A 425 24.80 17.80 -21.13
CA VAL A 425 25.38 17.06 -20.01
C VAL A 425 25.82 15.65 -20.39
N LEU A 426 24.97 14.92 -21.10
CA LEU A 426 25.27 13.57 -21.56
C LEU A 426 26.40 13.57 -22.60
N VAL A 427 26.52 14.62 -23.42
CA VAL A 427 27.65 14.77 -24.36
C VAL A 427 28.97 14.94 -23.58
N GLU A 428 29.00 15.87 -22.63
CA GLU A 428 30.24 16.38 -22.06
C GLU A 428 30.71 15.64 -20.79
N GLN A 429 29.79 15.22 -19.91
CA GLN A 429 30.13 14.96 -18.50
C GLN A 429 29.61 13.61 -17.97
N ASN A 430 28.38 13.23 -18.31
CA ASN A 430 27.77 12.04 -17.71
C ASN A 430 27.94 10.80 -18.61
N ALA A 431 28.63 9.79 -18.09
CA ALA A 431 28.82 8.49 -18.74
C ALA A 431 28.10 7.33 -18.00
N THR A 432 27.35 7.63 -16.93
CA THR A 432 26.79 6.62 -16.03
C THR A 432 25.29 6.44 -16.18
N LEU A 433 24.59 7.44 -16.71
CA LEU A 433 23.14 7.40 -16.91
C LEU A 433 22.79 6.56 -18.15
N GLU A 434 22.25 5.37 -17.92
CA GLU A 434 21.99 4.30 -18.90
C GLU A 434 20.58 4.35 -19.50
N CYS A 435 19.54 4.74 -18.74
CA CYS A 435 18.19 5.01 -19.28
C CYS A 435 17.64 6.33 -18.75
N ILE A 436 17.01 7.08 -19.67
CA ILE A 436 16.06 8.13 -19.33
C ILE A 436 14.74 7.80 -19.99
N CYS A 437 13.72 7.57 -19.18
CA CYS A 437 12.38 7.23 -19.67
C CYS A 437 11.42 8.41 -19.43
N ILE A 438 10.68 8.77 -20.48
CA ILE A 438 9.60 9.77 -20.45
C ILE A 438 8.36 9.13 -21.12
N PRO A 439 7.27 8.89 -20.37
CA PRO A 439 6.20 7.95 -20.75
C PRO A 439 5.29 8.35 -21.93
N HIS A 440 5.53 9.47 -22.61
CA HIS A 440 4.64 9.99 -23.67
C HIS A 440 5.23 9.95 -25.08
N VAL A 441 6.37 9.30 -25.28
CA VAL A 441 6.98 9.20 -26.60
C VAL A 441 7.24 7.74 -26.96
N GLU A 442 6.21 7.12 -27.55
CA GLU A 442 6.25 5.70 -27.95
C GLU A 442 7.23 5.46 -29.11
N LYS A 443 7.40 6.45 -29.99
CA LYS A 443 8.28 6.36 -31.16
C LYS A 443 9.41 7.37 -31.08
N GLU A 444 10.65 6.89 -31.12
CA GLU A 444 11.86 7.73 -31.15
C GLU A 444 11.85 8.75 -32.30
N ALA A 445 11.26 8.40 -33.45
CA ALA A 445 11.14 9.31 -34.59
C ALA A 445 10.28 10.56 -34.31
N GLU A 446 9.43 10.52 -33.27
CA GLU A 446 8.58 11.63 -32.86
C GLU A 446 9.26 12.52 -31.81
N LEU A 447 10.43 12.12 -31.30
CA LEU A 447 11.18 12.96 -30.37
C LEU A 447 11.76 14.18 -31.08
N PRO A 448 11.79 15.35 -30.40
CA PRO A 448 12.67 16.45 -30.80
C PRO A 448 14.11 15.98 -30.96
N LEU A 449 14.90 16.67 -31.79
CA LEU A 449 16.29 16.32 -32.05
C LEU A 449 17.10 16.14 -30.77
N GLU A 450 16.89 17.01 -29.77
CA GLU A 450 17.52 16.90 -28.45
C GLU A 450 17.12 15.61 -27.73
N GLY A 451 15.86 15.20 -27.80
CA GLY A 451 15.39 13.93 -27.22
C GLY A 451 16.04 12.71 -27.89
N GLN A 452 16.15 12.71 -29.22
CA GLN A 452 16.85 11.66 -29.96
C GLN A 452 18.34 11.60 -29.56
N ARG A 453 18.99 12.76 -29.39
CA ARG A 453 20.37 12.84 -28.90
C ARG A 453 20.50 12.28 -27.49
N VAL A 454 19.58 12.62 -26.59
CA VAL A 454 19.57 12.06 -25.23
C VAL A 454 19.47 10.54 -25.28
N GLN A 455 18.53 9.98 -26.04
CA GLN A 455 18.38 8.52 -26.18
C GLN A 455 19.63 7.85 -26.77
N PHE A 456 20.27 8.48 -27.75
CA PHE A 456 21.52 8.00 -28.31
C PHE A 456 22.62 7.91 -27.24
N TRP A 457 22.81 8.96 -26.44
CA TRP A 457 23.85 8.98 -25.41
C TRP A 457 23.57 8.03 -24.25
N THR A 458 22.31 7.90 -23.80
CA THR A 458 21.95 6.94 -22.74
C THR A 458 22.17 5.51 -23.21
N ARG A 459 21.84 5.19 -24.47
CA ARG A 459 22.20 3.89 -25.07
C ARG A 459 23.72 3.67 -25.09
N LEU A 460 24.50 4.66 -25.51
CA LEU A 460 25.97 4.53 -25.45
C LEU A 460 26.47 4.25 -24.03
N ASN A 461 25.93 4.94 -23.03
CA ASN A 461 26.24 4.69 -21.62
C ASN A 461 25.88 3.25 -21.20
N ARG A 462 24.67 2.77 -21.54
CA ARG A 462 24.21 1.39 -21.31
C ARG A 462 25.16 0.35 -21.92
N PHE A 463 25.73 0.65 -23.10
CA PHE A 463 26.65 -0.24 -23.81
C PHE A 463 28.13 0.05 -23.50
N GLY A 464 28.45 0.66 -22.36
CA GLY A 464 29.81 0.71 -21.85
C GLY A 464 30.64 1.93 -22.28
N ARG A 465 30.01 3.05 -22.66
CA ARG A 465 30.72 4.31 -22.97
C ARG A 465 31.66 4.78 -21.86
N ALA A 466 31.31 4.61 -20.59
CA ALA A 466 32.21 4.92 -19.47
C ALA A 466 33.50 4.07 -19.52
N LYS A 467 33.38 2.77 -19.85
CA LYS A 467 34.52 1.88 -20.03
C LYS A 467 35.32 2.31 -21.28
N ALA A 468 34.66 2.61 -22.39
CA ALA A 468 35.33 3.12 -23.59
C ALA A 468 36.22 4.34 -23.28
N ARG A 469 35.68 5.37 -22.62
CA ARG A 469 36.41 6.60 -22.26
C ARG A 469 37.55 6.41 -21.26
N ASN A 470 37.60 5.30 -20.52
CA ASN A 470 38.62 5.11 -19.50
C ASN A 470 40.00 4.94 -20.17
N PRO A 471 40.99 5.81 -19.91
CA PRO A 471 42.30 5.73 -20.55
C PRO A 471 43.06 4.43 -20.23
N ARG A 472 42.68 3.72 -19.16
CA ARG A 472 43.30 2.45 -18.74
C ARG A 472 42.74 1.22 -19.47
N VAL A 473 41.65 1.36 -20.20
CA VAL A 473 41.04 0.24 -20.95
C VAL A 473 41.94 -0.15 -22.12
N THR A 474 42.26 -1.43 -22.23
CA THR A 474 43.07 -1.96 -23.33
C THR A 474 42.26 -2.08 -24.62
N LEU A 475 42.91 -2.36 -25.74
CA LEU A 475 42.19 -2.67 -26.99
C LEU A 475 41.26 -3.88 -26.81
N ASN A 476 41.73 -4.93 -26.13
CA ASN A 476 40.94 -6.12 -25.86
C ASN A 476 39.71 -5.80 -24.99
N ASP A 477 39.90 -5.02 -23.93
CA ASP A 477 38.78 -4.56 -23.08
C ASP A 477 37.73 -3.77 -23.86
N PHE A 478 38.16 -2.99 -24.85
CA PHE A 478 37.28 -2.22 -25.72
C PHE A 478 36.56 -3.10 -26.75
N VAL A 479 37.25 -4.09 -27.33
CA VAL A 479 36.64 -5.11 -28.18
C VAL A 479 35.56 -5.87 -27.40
N ASP A 480 35.80 -6.21 -26.13
CA ASP A 480 34.81 -6.84 -25.27
C ASP A 480 33.57 -5.95 -25.06
N VAL A 481 33.74 -4.63 -24.94
CA VAL A 481 32.60 -3.68 -24.86
C VAL A 481 31.77 -3.72 -26.15
N VAL A 482 32.42 -3.72 -27.31
CA VAL A 482 31.74 -3.77 -28.61
C VAL A 482 31.02 -5.11 -28.80
N ILE A 483 31.66 -6.23 -28.47
CA ILE A 483 31.06 -7.56 -28.52
C ILE A 483 29.85 -7.63 -27.58
N ALA A 484 30.01 -7.17 -26.33
CA ALA A 484 28.93 -7.12 -25.35
C ALA A 484 27.73 -6.29 -25.86
N ALA A 485 27.97 -5.19 -26.57
CA ALA A 485 26.88 -4.39 -27.15
C ALA A 485 26.07 -5.18 -28.20
N VAL A 486 26.76 -5.97 -29.04
CA VAL A 486 26.11 -6.81 -30.06
C VAL A 486 25.36 -7.98 -29.43
N THR A 487 25.93 -8.64 -28.42
CA THR A 487 25.33 -9.82 -27.79
C THR A 487 24.17 -9.45 -26.86
N THR A 488 24.30 -8.39 -26.07
CA THR A 488 23.27 -7.98 -25.09
C THR A 488 22.01 -7.49 -25.77
N ASN A 489 22.09 -6.92 -26.98
CA ASN A 489 20.90 -6.54 -27.74
C ASN A 489 20.01 -7.73 -28.13
N ARG A 490 20.54 -8.96 -28.11
CA ARG A 490 19.78 -10.19 -28.43
C ARG A 490 19.10 -10.83 -27.22
N ASN A 491 19.44 -10.40 -26.00
CA ASN A 491 19.00 -11.01 -24.74
C ASN A 491 18.27 -9.99 -23.85
N ALA A 492 17.47 -9.10 -24.44
CA ALA A 492 16.91 -7.93 -23.77
C ALA A 492 15.76 -8.23 -22.76
N ASP A 493 15.91 -9.27 -21.93
CA ASP A 493 15.01 -9.61 -20.82
C ASP A 493 15.30 -8.80 -19.53
N GLY A 494 16.21 -7.81 -19.59
CA GLY A 494 16.63 -7.03 -18.41
C GLY A 494 15.63 -5.93 -18.01
N ASP A 495 15.56 -5.68 -16.69
CA ASP A 495 14.63 -4.80 -15.91
C ASP A 495 14.27 -3.41 -16.48
N CYS A 496 14.99 -2.91 -17.49
CA CYS A 496 14.69 -1.63 -18.11
C CYS A 496 13.82 -1.81 -19.36
N SER A 497 12.52 -2.05 -19.13
CA SER A 497 11.52 -2.20 -20.21
C SER A 497 11.32 -0.94 -21.07
N CYS A 498 12.03 0.17 -20.77
CA CYS A 498 11.94 1.46 -21.47
C CYS A 498 12.44 1.38 -22.92
N TYR A 499 13.39 0.50 -23.22
CA TYR A 499 13.93 0.31 -24.56
C TYR A 499 13.74 -1.16 -24.93
N GLY A 500 12.80 -1.45 -25.82
CA GLY A 500 12.73 -2.76 -26.48
C GLY A 500 14.02 -3.07 -27.25
N GLU A 501 14.05 -4.21 -27.95
CA GLU A 501 15.18 -4.57 -28.80
C GLU A 501 15.56 -3.43 -29.74
N LEU A 502 16.86 -3.09 -29.80
CA LEU A 502 17.32 -2.09 -30.74
C LEU A 502 17.14 -2.62 -32.16
N THR A 503 16.56 -1.78 -33.02
CA THR A 503 16.63 -1.95 -34.45
C THR A 503 18.09 -2.03 -34.91
N LYS A 504 18.32 -2.71 -36.05
CA LYS A 504 19.65 -2.84 -36.65
C LYS A 504 20.35 -1.48 -36.81
N LEU A 505 19.61 -0.45 -37.22
CA LEU A 505 20.14 0.91 -37.40
C LEU A 505 20.56 1.55 -36.07
N GLN A 506 19.73 1.43 -35.02
CA GLN A 506 20.08 1.94 -33.69
C GLN A 506 21.32 1.24 -33.13
N LEU A 507 21.43 -0.08 -33.29
CA LEU A 507 22.62 -0.83 -32.89
C LEU A 507 23.87 -0.34 -33.66
N GLN A 508 23.77 -0.14 -34.98
CA GLN A 508 24.86 0.42 -35.77
C GLN A 508 25.30 1.79 -35.27
N ASN A 509 24.34 2.68 -34.93
CA ASN A 509 24.64 3.99 -34.37
C ASN A 509 25.37 3.87 -33.01
N VAL A 510 24.93 2.96 -32.14
CA VAL A 510 25.61 2.69 -30.87
C VAL A 510 27.05 2.21 -31.10
N LEU A 511 27.27 1.23 -31.98
CA LEU A 511 28.60 0.71 -32.27
C LEU A 511 29.51 1.80 -32.84
N PHE A 512 29.00 2.60 -33.77
CA PHE A 512 29.74 3.72 -34.33
C PHE A 512 30.08 4.78 -33.28
N GLY A 513 29.12 5.14 -32.41
CA GLY A 513 29.35 6.06 -31.32
C GLY A 513 30.39 5.56 -30.32
N LEU A 514 30.39 4.26 -29.98
CA LEU A 514 31.43 3.66 -29.13
C LEU A 514 32.82 3.75 -29.77
N LEU A 515 32.94 3.54 -31.08
CA LEU A 515 34.19 3.75 -31.81
C LEU A 515 34.65 5.21 -31.74
N GLN A 516 33.73 6.16 -31.87
CA GLN A 516 34.07 7.59 -31.78
C GLN A 516 34.58 8.04 -30.40
N GLU A 517 34.27 7.31 -29.33
CA GLU A 517 34.75 7.64 -27.98
C GLU A 517 36.26 7.37 -27.80
N CYS A 518 36.86 6.52 -28.63
CA CYS A 518 38.30 6.20 -28.58
C CYS A 518 38.92 6.03 -29.97
N PRO A 519 38.98 7.09 -30.81
CA PRO A 519 39.49 7.00 -32.18
C PRO A 519 40.91 6.43 -32.24
N SER A 520 41.76 6.88 -31.32
CA SER A 520 43.17 6.47 -31.21
C SER A 520 43.39 5.00 -30.85
N ARG A 521 42.36 4.23 -30.50
CA ARG A 521 42.54 2.80 -30.18
C ARG A 521 42.29 1.90 -31.38
N TRP A 522 41.35 2.25 -32.24
CA TRP A 522 41.02 1.42 -33.41
C TRP A 522 41.63 1.97 -34.71
N SER A 523 42.01 3.25 -34.76
CA SER A 523 42.68 3.81 -35.94
C SER A 523 44.06 3.19 -36.21
N TYR A 524 44.71 2.59 -35.20
CA TYR A 524 46.01 1.94 -35.34
C TYR A 524 45.93 0.47 -35.79
N CYS A 525 44.74 -0.12 -35.90
CA CYS A 525 44.58 -1.48 -36.41
C CYS A 525 44.78 -1.60 -37.93
N HIS A 526 45.20 -0.52 -38.59
CA HIS A 526 45.47 -0.44 -40.03
C HIS A 526 46.97 -0.49 -40.40
N LEU A 527 47.85 -0.75 -39.42
CA LEU A 527 49.28 -1.04 -39.61
C LEU A 527 49.57 -2.45 -39.10
#